data_AF-A0A2N8L1E5-F1
#
_entry.id   AF-A0A2N8L1E5-F1
#
_cell.length_a   1.000
_cell.length_b   1.000
_cell.length_c   1.000
_cell.angle_alpha   90.00
_cell.angle_beta   90.00
_cell.angle_gamma   90.00
#
_symmetry.space_group_name_H-M   'P 1'
#
loop_
_entity.id
_entity.type
_entity.pdbx_description
1 polymer ?
#
loop_
_entity_poly.entity_id
_entity_poly.type
_entity_poly.pdbx_seq_one_letter_code
_entity_poly.pdbx_strand_id
1 'polypeptide(L)'
;MANSSPLVIFSQVKGTVLEQGRAVVGAVIERQVEWNDEKSTDRAKTAADGSFVLPALTRKASLLDRLLPSEPMVKQTILILHEGKSYKAWYFFKRNYKDNGELDGRPIQMVCRLEREPAKHGEVFGICELQ
;
A
#
# COMPACT_ATOMS: atom_id res chain seq x y z
N MET A 1 9.23 -7.84 30.33
CA MET A 1 9.45 -6.98 29.15
C MET A 1 8.10 -6.79 28.48
N ALA A 2 7.58 -5.55 28.41
CA ALA A 2 6.27 -5.31 27.79
C ALA A 2 6.41 -5.52 26.27
N ASN A 3 5.85 -6.63 25.78
CA ASN A 3 5.79 -6.95 24.36
C ASN A 3 4.76 -6.02 23.71
N SER A 4 5.19 -4.85 23.25
CA SER A 4 4.27 -3.94 22.56
C SER A 4 4.01 -4.41 21.14
N SER A 5 2.73 -4.44 20.76
CA SER A 5 2.32 -4.63 19.38
C SER A 5 3.03 -3.60 18.48
N PRO A 6 3.54 -4.03 17.31
CA PRO A 6 4.22 -3.13 16.40
C PRO A 6 3.24 -2.10 15.80
N LEU A 7 3.76 -0.94 15.42
CA LEU A 7 3.02 0.08 14.69
C LEU A 7 2.90 -0.35 13.22
N VAL A 8 1.68 -0.40 12.68
CA VAL A 8 1.46 -0.71 11.26
C VAL A 8 1.52 0.58 10.45
N ILE A 9 2.60 0.72 9.67
CA ILE A 9 2.87 1.91 8.85
C ILE A 9 2.12 1.81 7.53
N PHE A 10 2.12 0.63 6.93
CA PHE A 10 1.31 0.28 5.77
C PHE A 10 0.87 -1.17 5.92
N SER A 11 -0.44 -1.40 5.97
CA SER A 11 -1.03 -2.73 6.05
C SER A 11 -0.62 -3.62 4.89
N GLN A 12 -0.79 -4.93 5.06
CA GLN A 12 -0.56 -5.88 3.97
C GLN A 12 -1.47 -5.53 2.79
N VAL A 13 -0.91 -5.64 1.59
CA VAL A 13 -1.64 -5.43 0.35
C VAL A 13 -1.62 -6.72 -0.45
N LYS A 14 -2.80 -7.15 -0.89
CA LYS A 14 -2.96 -8.18 -1.90
C LYS A 14 -3.62 -7.55 -3.12
N GLY A 15 -3.06 -7.79 -4.29
CA GLY A 15 -3.68 -7.28 -5.50
C GLY A 15 -3.46 -8.16 -6.71
N THR A 16 -4.23 -7.87 -7.76
CA THR A 16 -4.08 -8.47 -9.08
C THR A 16 -3.95 -7.36 -10.11
N VAL A 17 -2.97 -7.47 -11.01
CA VAL A 17 -2.80 -6.54 -12.12
C VAL A 17 -3.34 -7.18 -13.39
N LEU A 18 -4.24 -6.45 -14.05
CA LEU A 18 -4.85 -6.83 -15.31
C LEU A 18 -4.58 -5.77 -16.38
N GLU A 19 -4.44 -6.21 -17.61
CA GLU A 19 -4.47 -5.35 -18.80
C GLU A 19 -5.46 -5.95 -19.78
N GLN A 20 -6.51 -5.20 -20.13
CA GLN A 20 -7.58 -5.66 -21.02
C GLN A 20 -8.20 -7.01 -20.56
N GLY A 21 -8.30 -7.19 -19.25
CA GLY A 21 -8.83 -8.41 -18.62
C GLY A 21 -7.86 -9.59 -18.55
N ARG A 22 -6.62 -9.46 -19.01
CA ARG A 22 -5.58 -10.51 -18.92
C ARG A 22 -4.64 -10.24 -17.76
N ALA A 23 -4.20 -11.31 -17.09
CA ALA A 23 -3.19 -11.23 -16.04
C ALA A 23 -1.86 -10.65 -16.56
N VAL A 24 -1.34 -9.65 -15.87
CA VAL A 24 -0.04 -9.04 -16.19
C VAL A 24 1.04 -9.71 -15.36
N VAL A 25 1.89 -10.52 -16.00
CA VAL A 25 3.01 -11.22 -15.34
C VAL A 25 4.27 -10.35 -15.30
N GLY A 26 5.01 -10.41 -14.19
CA GLY A 26 6.32 -9.77 -14.06
C GLY A 26 6.31 -8.24 -13.98
N ALA A 27 5.15 -7.59 -13.87
CA ALA A 27 5.07 -6.16 -13.57
C ALA A 27 5.74 -5.88 -12.22
N VAL A 28 6.51 -4.79 -12.14
CA VAL A 28 7.15 -4.40 -10.88
C VAL A 28 6.18 -3.55 -10.08
N ILE A 29 5.84 -4.02 -8.90
CA ILE A 29 5.05 -3.29 -7.92
C ILE A 29 6.02 -2.57 -7.00
N GLU A 30 6.01 -1.24 -7.00
CA GLU A 30 6.83 -0.42 -6.12
C GLU A 30 5.95 0.26 -5.08
N ARG A 31 6.22 -0.01 -3.81
CA ARG A 31 5.58 0.67 -2.68
C ARG A 31 6.51 1.70 -2.12
N GLN A 32 6.02 2.91 -1.95
CA GLN A 32 6.72 4.03 -1.32
C GLN A 32 5.95 4.50 -0.09
N VAL A 33 6.68 4.75 0.98
CA VAL A 33 6.16 5.28 2.24
C VAL A 33 6.99 6.48 2.66
N GLU A 34 6.33 7.56 3.01
CA GLU A 34 6.93 8.78 3.56
C GLU A 34 6.30 9.08 4.93
N TRP A 35 7.13 9.13 5.97
CA TRP A 35 6.72 9.32 7.36
C TRP A 35 7.88 9.93 8.19
N ASN A 36 7.62 10.98 8.97
CA ASN A 36 8.61 11.69 9.80
C ASN A 36 9.90 12.06 9.02
N ASP A 37 9.74 12.63 7.83
CA ASP A 37 10.83 12.98 6.90
C ASP A 37 11.66 11.80 6.36
N GLU A 38 11.35 10.56 6.79
CA GLU A 38 11.93 9.34 6.25
C GLU A 38 11.14 8.84 5.05
N LYS A 39 11.86 8.36 4.04
CA LYS A 39 11.28 7.70 2.87
C LYS A 39 11.79 6.27 2.80
N SER A 40 10.88 5.33 2.58
CA SER A 40 11.22 3.92 2.36
C SER A 40 10.52 3.39 1.12
N THR A 41 11.19 2.49 0.42
CA THR A 41 10.70 1.87 -0.80
C THR A 41 10.96 0.37 -0.75
N ASP A 42 9.97 -0.43 -1.15
CA ASP A 42 10.15 -1.85 -1.44
C ASP A 42 9.48 -2.22 -2.77
N ARG A 43 9.81 -3.40 -3.28
CA ARG A 43 9.32 -3.89 -4.56
C ARG A 43 8.92 -5.35 -4.50
N ALA A 44 7.90 -5.69 -5.28
CA ALA A 44 7.51 -7.05 -5.62
C ALA A 44 7.33 -7.18 -7.14
N LYS A 45 7.14 -8.41 -7.62
CA LYS A 45 6.74 -8.67 -9.00
C LYS A 45 5.42 -9.44 -9.00
N THR A 46 4.58 -9.19 -10.00
CA THR A 46 3.38 -9.99 -10.21
C THR A 46 3.74 -11.41 -10.64
N ALA A 47 3.00 -12.38 -10.13
CA ALA A 47 3.09 -13.79 -10.48
C ALA A 47 2.43 -14.07 -11.85
N ALA A 48 2.44 -15.34 -12.27
CA ALA A 48 1.88 -15.77 -13.55
C ALA A 48 0.38 -15.50 -13.71
N ASP A 49 -0.36 -15.47 -12.60
CA ASP A 49 -1.78 -15.12 -12.54
C ASP A 49 -2.02 -13.60 -12.37
N GLY A 50 -0.97 -12.78 -12.42
CA GLY A 50 -1.03 -11.34 -12.24
C GLY A 50 -1.15 -10.89 -10.78
N SER A 51 -1.15 -11.83 -9.83
CA SER A 51 -1.25 -11.52 -8.41
C SER A 51 0.06 -10.98 -7.83
N PHE A 52 -0.04 -10.18 -6.78
CA PHE A 52 1.09 -9.73 -5.98
C PHE A 52 0.71 -9.62 -4.51
N VAL A 53 1.73 -9.69 -3.64
CA VAL A 53 1.60 -9.46 -2.21
C VAL A 53 2.71 -8.52 -1.76
N LEU A 54 2.32 -7.46 -1.06
CA LEU A 54 3.23 -6.62 -0.29
C LEU A 54 2.97 -6.90 1.21
N PRO A 55 3.93 -7.48 1.94
CA PRO A 55 3.79 -7.70 3.38
C PRO A 55 3.52 -6.40 4.13
N ALA A 56 2.87 -6.47 5.29
CA ALA A 56 2.69 -5.30 6.14
C ALA A 56 4.05 -4.68 6.50
N LEU A 57 4.17 -3.36 6.34
CA LEU A 57 5.32 -2.61 6.81
C LEU A 57 5.07 -2.17 8.25
N THR A 58 5.88 -2.70 9.16
CA THR A 58 5.72 -2.47 10.60
C THR A 58 6.97 -1.86 11.23
N ARG A 59 6.80 -1.03 12.26
CA ARG A 59 7.90 -0.54 13.09
C ARG A 59 7.68 -0.92 14.55
N LYS A 60 8.79 -1.17 15.26
CA LYS A 60 8.76 -1.33 16.72
C LYS A 60 8.37 0.01 17.36
N ALA A 61 7.35 0.01 18.22
CA ALA A 61 6.98 1.19 19.00
C ALA A 61 8.11 1.56 19.97
N SER A 62 8.57 2.81 19.93
CA SER A 62 9.49 3.36 20.93
C SER A 62 8.73 3.89 22.16
N LEU A 63 9.45 4.21 23.24
CA LEU A 63 8.87 4.85 24.42
C LEU A 63 8.33 6.26 24.12
N LEU A 64 8.96 6.98 23.18
CA LEU A 64 8.54 8.32 22.76
C LEU A 64 7.22 8.28 21.97
N ASP A 65 7.04 7.29 21.10
CA ASP A 65 5.79 7.08 20.35
C ASP A 65 4.58 6.82 21.26
N ARG A 66 4.81 6.42 22.51
CA ARG A 66 3.75 6.19 23.51
C ARG A 66 3.41 7.42 24.32
N LEU A 67 4.36 8.33 24.50
CA LEU A 67 4.24 9.48 25.39
C LEU A 67 3.73 10.73 24.66
N LEU A 68 3.96 10.81 23.35
CA LEU A 68 3.51 11.91 22.50
C LEU A 68 2.43 11.41 21.53
N PRO A 69 1.14 11.58 21.86
CA PRO A 69 0.05 11.21 20.96
C PRO A 69 -0.05 12.24 19.82
N SER A 70 0.84 12.14 18.83
CA SER A 70 0.64 12.78 17.53
C SER A 70 -0.15 11.83 16.63
N GLU A 71 -1.12 12.37 15.89
CA GLU A 71 -1.72 11.63 14.80
C GLU A 71 -0.65 11.40 13.73
N PRO A 72 -0.31 10.15 13.37
CA PRO A 72 0.61 9.92 12.28
C PRO A 72 0.03 10.47 10.98
N MET A 73 0.89 10.95 10.09
CA MET A 73 0.52 11.19 8.70
C MET A 73 1.49 10.42 7.83
N VAL A 74 1.11 9.18 7.49
CA VAL A 74 1.91 8.31 6.64
C VAL A 74 1.40 8.44 5.21
N LYS A 75 2.22 9.01 4.34
CA LYS A 75 1.91 9.06 2.91
C LYS A 75 2.31 7.73 2.27
N GLN A 76 1.34 7.09 1.64
CA GLN A 76 1.47 5.77 1.04
C GLN A 76 1.26 5.90 -0.47
N THR A 77 2.17 5.35 -1.27
CA THR A 77 2.03 5.26 -2.72
C THR A 77 2.36 3.86 -3.20
N ILE A 78 1.57 3.32 -4.13
CA ILE A 78 1.95 2.15 -4.92
C ILE A 78 1.96 2.53 -6.39
N LEU A 79 3.06 2.21 -7.06
CA LEU A 79 3.24 2.32 -8.50
C LEU A 79 3.34 0.92 -9.10
N ILE A 80 2.69 0.73 -10.24
CA ILE A 80 2.89 -0.44 -11.09
C ILE A 80 3.75 -0.01 -12.26
N LEU A 81 4.87 -0.69 -12.48
CA LEU A 81 5.77 -0.46 -13.60
C LEU A 81 5.62 -1.63 -14.58
N HIS A 82 5.17 -1.33 -15.79
CA HIS A 82 4.96 -2.32 -16.84
C HIS A 82 5.22 -1.68 -18.21
N GLU A 83 5.99 -2.36 -19.06
CA GLU A 83 6.34 -1.90 -20.42
C GLU A 83 6.85 -0.44 -20.51
N GLY A 84 7.70 -0.05 -19.55
CA GLY A 84 8.28 1.30 -19.51
C GLY A 84 7.31 2.40 -19.06
N LYS A 85 6.06 2.06 -18.72
CA LYS A 85 5.06 2.97 -18.16
C LYS A 85 4.96 2.81 -16.65
N SER A 86 4.54 3.88 -15.98
CA SER A 86 4.27 3.91 -14.54
C SER A 86 2.82 4.28 -14.29
N TYR A 87 2.12 3.43 -13.53
CA TYR A 87 0.70 3.57 -13.22
C TYR A 87 0.52 3.78 -11.72
N LYS A 88 -0.21 4.84 -11.33
CA LYS A 88 -0.50 5.12 -9.92
C LYS A 88 -1.63 4.22 -9.44
N ALA A 89 -1.26 3.12 -8.77
CA ALA A 89 -2.17 2.11 -8.26
C ALA A 89 -2.86 2.56 -6.96
N TRP A 90 -2.12 3.20 -6.08
CA TRP A 90 -2.59 3.61 -4.76
C TRP A 90 -1.92 4.91 -4.35
N TYR A 91 -2.69 5.80 -3.74
CA TYR A 91 -2.23 7.01 -3.08
C TYR A 91 -3.17 7.32 -1.92
N PHE A 92 -2.64 7.34 -0.70
CA PHE A 92 -3.42 7.50 0.52
C PHE A 92 -2.59 8.13 1.63
N PHE A 93 -3.24 8.84 2.55
CA PHE A 93 -2.63 9.33 3.78
C PHE A 93 -3.24 8.59 4.98
N LYS A 94 -2.49 7.65 5.54
CA LYS A 94 -2.93 6.92 6.73
C LYS A 94 -2.70 7.74 7.99
N ARG A 95 -3.75 7.85 8.80
CA ARG A 95 -3.80 8.69 10.01
C ARG A 95 -3.77 7.94 11.35
N ASN A 96 -3.44 6.66 11.31
CA ASN A 96 -3.35 5.81 12.51
C ASN A 96 -2.30 4.71 12.29
N TYR A 97 -1.96 3.96 13.34
CA TYR A 97 -1.05 2.79 13.27
C TYR A 97 -1.78 1.44 13.37
N LYS A 98 -3.11 1.43 13.21
CA LYS A 98 -3.91 0.21 13.30
C LYS A 98 -3.69 -0.64 12.04
N ASP A 99 -3.59 -1.95 12.23
CA ASP A 99 -3.67 -2.88 11.10
C ASP A 99 -4.99 -2.67 10.35
N ASN A 100 -4.91 -2.65 9.02
CA ASN A 100 -6.02 -2.35 8.11
C ASN A 100 -6.73 -1.01 8.34
N GLY A 101 -6.14 -0.10 9.11
CA GLY A 101 -6.74 1.21 9.41
C GLY A 101 -6.78 2.18 8.22
N GLU A 102 -6.29 1.77 7.03
CA GLU A 102 -6.51 2.44 5.74
C GLU A 102 -7.96 2.31 5.27
N LEU A 103 -8.63 1.20 5.65
CA LEU A 103 -9.98 0.85 5.21
C LEU A 103 -10.87 0.48 6.40
N ASP A 104 -10.67 1.16 7.53
CA ASP A 104 -11.42 0.97 8.78
C ASP A 104 -11.47 -0.48 9.27
N GLY A 105 -10.33 -1.18 9.17
CA GLY A 105 -10.17 -2.56 9.62
C GLY A 105 -10.39 -3.61 8.54
N ARG A 106 -10.84 -3.21 7.33
CA ARG A 106 -10.98 -4.13 6.20
C ARG A 106 -9.62 -4.38 5.51
N PRO A 107 -9.32 -5.63 5.11
CA PRO A 107 -8.05 -5.95 4.44
C PRO A 107 -7.94 -5.22 3.10
N ILE A 108 -6.73 -4.81 2.74
CA ILE A 108 -6.47 -4.21 1.42
C ILE A 108 -6.37 -5.33 0.38
N GLN A 109 -7.48 -5.54 -0.33
CA GLN A 109 -7.59 -6.42 -1.48
C GLN A 109 -8.05 -5.60 -2.68
N MET A 110 -7.32 -5.68 -3.79
CA MET A 110 -7.63 -4.82 -4.93
C MET A 110 -7.35 -5.45 -6.30
N VAL A 111 -8.05 -4.96 -7.32
CA VAL A 111 -7.81 -5.26 -8.73
C VAL A 111 -7.40 -3.98 -9.44
N CYS A 112 -6.24 -4.01 -10.08
CA CYS A 112 -5.66 -2.88 -10.80
C CYS A 112 -5.73 -3.13 -12.30
N ARG A 113 -6.41 -2.26 -13.05
CA ARG A 113 -6.56 -2.38 -14.50
C ARG A 113 -5.74 -1.30 -15.19
N LEU A 114 -4.73 -1.67 -15.97
CA LEU A 114 -3.76 -0.74 -16.55
C LEU A 114 -4.39 0.22 -17.57
N GLU A 115 -5.50 -0.18 -18.20
CA GLU A 115 -6.25 0.65 -19.14
C GLU A 115 -7.07 1.78 -18.49
N ARG A 116 -7.09 1.88 -17.15
CA ARG A 116 -7.88 2.88 -16.44
C ARG A 116 -7.08 4.11 -16.10
N GLU A 117 -7.78 5.24 -16.09
CA GLU A 117 -7.28 6.48 -15.50
C GLU A 117 -7.40 6.44 -13.98
N PRO A 118 -6.42 7.00 -13.23
CA PRO A 118 -6.51 7.10 -11.78
C PRO A 118 -7.74 7.90 -11.34
N ALA A 119 -8.52 7.33 -10.43
CA ALA A 119 -9.72 7.95 -9.89
C ALA A 119 -9.74 7.88 -8.35
N LYS A 120 -10.65 8.65 -7.74
CA LYS A 120 -10.89 8.61 -6.30
C LYS A 120 -11.91 7.50 -5.99
N HIS A 121 -11.51 6.54 -5.17
CA HIS A 121 -12.32 5.43 -4.67
C HIS A 121 -12.43 5.55 -3.14
N GLY A 122 -13.42 6.30 -2.67
CA GLY A 122 -13.49 6.69 -1.26
C GLY A 122 -12.36 7.68 -0.92
N GLU A 123 -11.48 7.34 0.02
CA GLU A 123 -10.32 8.16 0.37
C GLU A 123 -9.04 7.80 -0.39
N VAL A 124 -9.05 6.67 -1.11
CA VAL A 124 -7.90 6.17 -1.88
C VAL A 124 -7.95 6.73 -3.30
N PHE A 125 -6.81 7.16 -3.83
CA PHE A 125 -6.68 7.58 -5.23
C PHE A 125 -5.79 6.63 -6.02
N GLY A 126 -6.22 6.19 -7.19
CA GLY A 126 -5.42 5.32 -8.06
C GLY A 126 -6.25 4.58 -9.09
N ILE A 127 -5.61 3.69 -9.85
CA ILE A 127 -6.27 2.85 -10.86
C ILE A 127 -6.89 1.57 -10.28
N CYS A 128 -6.64 1.27 -9.01
CA CYS A 128 -7.08 0.01 -8.40
C CYS A 128 -8.42 0.15 -7.69
N GLU A 129 -9.28 -0.84 -7.90
CA GLU A 129 -10.56 -0.99 -7.23
C GLU A 129 -10.42 -1.93 -6.03
N LEU A 130 -10.92 -1.51 -4.88
CA LEU A 130 -11.04 -2.36 -3.69
C LEU A 130 -12.07 -3.48 -3.93
N GLN A 131 -11.83 -4.65 -3.32
CA GLN A 131 -12.75 -5.80 -3.33
C GLN A 131 -13.46 -5.96 -1.99
#